data_AF-A0ABD7QEP0-F1
#
_entry.id   AF-A0ABD7QEP0-F1
#
_cell.length_a   1.000
_cell.length_b   1.000
_cell.length_c   1.000
_cell.angle_alpha   90.00
_cell.angle_beta   90.00
_cell.angle_gamma   90.00
#
_symmetry.space_group_name_H-M   'P 1'
#
loop_
_entity.id
_entity.type
_entity.pdbx_description
1 polymer ?
#
loop_
_entity_poly.entity_id
_entity_poly.type
_entity_poly.pdbx_seq_one_letter_code
_entity_poly.pdbx_strand_id
1 'polypeptide(L)'
;MDRSDDIQSFIIGERAAFVPSRRVIVDKLNAKEIKLHLPASCCLEKLLRHQGEIVSQEELILCGWGSKRNAGVSHNTYYQCILHLRKSLAVLGFSDVIDTVPRHGLRFNNSVKVAYLYPDEDIELQIDNSVKTDLDGKEALVLNNIADEIPALAEVDDTLDVFNSTAEVLHDPVVDEIKPANSLVNSNGNNRGKWLRNTGLVIIVAIALLSIFNHHHDTGGDAFADYVKISSDGCTLFSADRNYSPTEIKEILSALGLSCANKEVVYFTASPMNTRLNLMYCPVYDKNNQNCRSLTVMKNIKVK
;
A
#
# COMPACT_ATOMS: atom_id res chain seq x y z
N MET A 1 -18.26 -10.17 25.35
CA MET A 1 -17.80 -9.32 24.23
C MET A 1 -16.30 -9.53 24.11
N ASP A 2 -15.75 -9.52 22.90
CA ASP A 2 -14.30 -9.38 22.73
C ASP A 2 -13.94 -7.92 23.01
N ARG A 3 -12.88 -7.68 23.79
CA ARG A 3 -12.44 -6.33 24.20
C ARG A 3 -11.45 -5.72 23.19
N SER A 4 -11.30 -6.33 22.01
CA SER A 4 -10.27 -6.01 21.03
C SER A 4 -10.65 -4.92 20.03
N ASP A 5 -11.94 -4.58 19.87
CA ASP A 5 -12.35 -3.60 18.85
C ASP A 5 -12.13 -2.14 19.28
N ASP A 6 -12.33 -1.82 20.57
CA ASP A 6 -12.33 -0.44 21.11
C ASP A 6 -10.94 0.06 21.54
N ILE A 7 -9.98 0.08 20.61
CA ILE A 7 -8.64 0.61 20.85
C ILE A 7 -8.60 2.09 20.47
N GLN A 8 -8.66 2.97 21.46
CA GLN A 8 -8.59 4.43 21.28
C GLN A 8 -7.23 4.87 20.71
N SER A 9 -6.12 4.29 21.18
CA SER A 9 -4.79 4.57 20.61
C SER A 9 -3.76 3.46 20.85
N PHE A 10 -2.71 3.45 20.03
CA PHE A 10 -1.60 2.50 20.06
C PHE A 10 -0.32 3.23 20.47
N ILE A 11 0.32 2.78 21.54
CA ILE A 11 1.63 3.28 21.98
C ILE A 11 2.72 2.43 21.33
N ILE A 12 3.60 3.08 20.57
CA ILE A 12 4.70 2.44 19.83
C ILE A 12 6.01 2.78 20.54
N GLY A 13 6.59 1.76 21.19
CA GLY A 13 7.73 1.92 22.10
C GLY A 13 7.38 2.88 23.24
N GLU A 14 8.33 3.73 23.61
CA GLU A 14 8.12 4.75 24.64
C GLU A 14 7.80 6.14 24.05
N ARG A 15 8.00 6.33 22.74
CA ARG A 15 8.05 7.66 22.10
C ARG A 15 6.84 8.04 21.26
N ALA A 16 6.16 7.10 20.58
CA ALA A 16 5.04 7.45 19.69
C ALA A 16 3.68 7.00 20.25
N ALA A 17 2.65 7.79 19.99
CA ALA A 17 1.25 7.43 20.18
C ALA A 17 0.50 7.59 18.83
N PHE A 18 -0.03 6.50 18.28
CA PHE A 18 -0.84 6.50 17.07
C PHE A 18 -2.33 6.47 17.44
N VAL A 19 -3.10 7.44 16.94
CA VAL A 19 -4.54 7.58 17.19
C VAL A 19 -5.28 7.30 15.86
N PRO A 20 -5.91 6.13 15.69
CA PRO A 20 -6.49 5.73 14.39
C PRO A 20 -7.63 6.64 13.93
N SER A 21 -8.54 7.00 14.84
CA SER A 21 -9.69 7.87 14.58
C SER A 21 -9.28 9.24 14.01
N ARG A 22 -8.29 9.88 14.64
CA ARG A 22 -7.69 11.15 14.19
C ARG A 22 -6.72 11.00 13.01
N ARG A 23 -6.27 9.77 12.71
CA ARG A 23 -5.23 9.42 11.72
C ARG A 23 -3.91 10.17 11.95
N VAL A 24 -3.46 10.27 13.21
CA VAL A 24 -2.20 10.95 13.57
C VAL A 24 -1.27 10.04 14.36
N ILE A 25 0.04 10.20 14.15
CA ILE A 25 1.07 9.71 15.08
C ILE A 25 1.66 10.92 15.81
N VAL A 26 1.70 10.89 17.14
CA VAL A 26 2.18 11.97 18.02
C VAL A 26 3.53 11.58 18.63
N ASP A 27 4.54 12.44 18.50
CA ASP A 27 5.80 12.32 19.24
C ASP A 27 5.62 12.80 20.69
N LYS A 28 5.67 11.87 21.65
CA LYS A 28 5.53 12.17 23.10
C LYS A 28 6.63 13.10 23.62
N LEU A 29 7.80 13.17 22.97
CA LEU A 29 8.90 14.03 23.41
C LEU A 29 8.75 15.50 22.96
N ASN A 30 8.02 15.76 21.88
CA ASN A 30 7.98 17.07 21.22
C ASN A 30 6.55 17.57 20.91
N ALA A 31 5.52 16.82 21.34
CA ALA A 31 4.11 17.01 20.97
C ALA A 31 3.84 17.10 19.44
N LYS A 32 4.78 16.63 18.61
CA LYS A 32 4.71 16.77 17.15
C LYS A 32 3.74 15.74 16.56
N GLU A 33 2.63 16.20 16.00
CA GLU A 33 1.71 15.35 15.24
C GLU A 33 2.19 15.15 13.78
N ILE A 34 2.06 13.92 13.27
CA ILE A 34 2.25 13.55 11.88
C ILE A 34 0.94 12.94 11.38
N LYS A 35 0.24 13.66 10.50
CA LYS A 35 -1.05 13.21 9.93
C LYS A 35 -0.84 12.20 8.81
N LEU A 36 -1.52 11.06 8.90
CA LEU A 36 -1.52 9.99 7.90
C LEU A 36 -2.71 10.16 6.94
N HIS A 37 -2.52 9.72 5.69
CA HIS A 37 -3.63 9.50 4.78
C HIS A 37 -4.38 8.21 5.14
N LEU A 38 -5.66 8.12 4.79
CA LEU A 38 -6.57 7.04 5.21
C LEU A 38 -5.98 5.62 4.98
N PRO A 39 -5.51 5.26 3.78
CA PRO A 39 -4.83 3.99 3.54
C PRO A 39 -3.68 3.68 4.51
N ALA A 40 -2.73 4.60 4.70
CA ALA A 40 -1.59 4.39 5.60
C ALA A 40 -2.00 4.27 7.08
N SER A 41 -3.03 5.01 7.50
CA SER A 41 -3.57 4.91 8.86
C SER A 41 -4.18 3.53 9.12
N CYS A 42 -4.99 3.01 8.18
CA CYS A 42 -5.62 1.70 8.35
C CYS A 42 -4.61 0.54 8.18
N CYS A 43 -3.64 0.67 7.26
CA CYS A 43 -2.53 -0.27 7.16
C CYS A 43 -1.71 -0.33 8.47
N LEU A 44 -1.40 0.82 9.08
CA LEU A 44 -0.70 0.88 10.35
C LEU A 44 -1.51 0.23 11.47
N GLU A 45 -2.81 0.53 11.59
CA GLU A 45 -3.67 -0.06 12.60
C GLU A 45 -3.73 -1.59 12.49
N LYS A 46 -3.98 -2.13 11.29
CA LYS A 46 -4.01 -3.57 11.03
C LYS A 46 -2.64 -4.22 11.35
N LEU A 47 -1.53 -3.57 11.01
CA LEU A 47 -0.18 -4.05 11.33
C LEU A 47 0.15 -4.01 12.83
N LEU A 48 -0.42 -3.07 13.59
CA LEU A 48 -0.21 -2.97 15.04
C LEU A 48 -1.12 -3.93 15.82
N ARG A 49 -2.36 -4.17 15.38
CA ARG A 49 -3.25 -5.21 15.92
C ARG A 49 -2.64 -6.62 15.73
N HIS A 50 -1.92 -6.83 14.62
CA HIS A 50 -1.26 -8.08 14.26
C HIS A 50 0.27 -8.00 14.39
N GLN A 51 0.79 -7.46 15.51
CA GLN A 51 2.24 -7.35 15.72
C GLN A 51 2.92 -8.73 15.68
N GLY A 52 4.01 -8.84 14.92
CA GLY A 52 4.80 -10.06 14.75
C GLY A 52 4.27 -11.03 13.70
N GLU A 53 3.00 -10.90 13.31
CA GLU A 53 2.37 -11.69 12.24
C GLU A 53 2.61 -11.07 10.86
N ILE A 54 2.34 -11.82 9.79
CA ILE A 54 2.41 -11.35 8.41
C ILE A 54 1.00 -11.05 7.95
N VAL A 55 0.69 -9.77 7.74
CA VAL A 55 -0.57 -9.32 7.13
C VAL A 55 -0.40 -9.29 5.62
N SER A 56 -1.37 -9.86 4.89
CA SER A 56 -1.28 -9.99 3.43
C SER A 56 -1.38 -8.66 2.69
N GLN A 57 -0.88 -8.61 1.45
CA GLN A 57 -1.05 -7.43 0.60
C GLN A 57 -2.55 -7.16 0.34
N GLU A 58 -3.32 -8.23 0.16
CA GLU A 58 -4.74 -8.23 -0.12
C GLU A 58 -5.56 -7.65 1.05
N GLU A 59 -5.23 -8.03 2.28
CA GLU A 59 -5.84 -7.46 3.51
C GLU A 59 -5.49 -5.99 3.72
N LEU A 60 -4.24 -5.59 3.47
CA LEU A 60 -3.80 -4.20 3.63
C LEU A 60 -4.41 -3.29 2.56
N ILE A 61 -4.60 -3.79 1.34
CA ILE A 61 -5.37 -3.10 0.30
C ILE A 61 -6.86 -3.06 0.69
N LEU A 62 -7.42 -4.15 1.23
CA LEU A 62 -8.80 -4.21 1.70
C LEU A 62 -9.10 -3.20 2.80
N CYS A 63 -8.24 -3.09 3.81
CA CYS A 63 -8.45 -2.15 4.90
C CYS A 63 -8.18 -0.69 4.46
N GLY A 64 -7.16 -0.47 3.63
CA GLY A 64 -6.77 0.88 3.21
C GLY A 64 -7.67 1.54 2.15
N TRP A 65 -8.32 0.76 1.27
CA TRP A 65 -9.12 1.27 0.15
C TRP A 65 -10.55 0.74 0.09
N GLY A 66 -10.86 -0.36 0.78
CA GLY A 66 -12.21 -0.96 0.86
C GLY A 66 -12.61 -1.80 -0.35
N SER A 67 -13.49 -2.77 -0.13
CA SER A 67 -13.86 -3.84 -1.08
C SER A 67 -14.27 -3.35 -2.47
N LYS A 68 -14.85 -2.14 -2.57
CA LYS A 68 -15.24 -1.52 -3.86
C LYS A 68 -14.07 -0.97 -4.68
N ARG A 69 -12.92 -0.67 -4.06
CA ARG A 69 -11.72 -0.14 -4.72
C ARG A 69 -10.57 -1.15 -4.85
N ASN A 70 -10.58 -2.24 -4.08
CA ASN A 70 -9.55 -3.30 -4.14
C ASN A 70 -9.18 -3.74 -5.57
N ALA A 71 -10.17 -3.90 -6.45
CA ALA A 71 -9.95 -4.33 -7.83
C ALA A 71 -9.21 -3.31 -8.73
N GLY A 72 -8.99 -2.07 -8.25
CA GLY A 72 -8.37 -0.97 -9.01
C GLY A 72 -7.13 -0.33 -8.35
N VAL A 73 -6.68 -0.79 -7.19
CA VAL A 73 -5.46 -0.24 -6.55
C VAL A 73 -4.23 -0.83 -7.24
N SER A 74 -3.41 0.02 -7.87
CA SER A 74 -2.15 -0.45 -8.48
C SER A 74 -1.15 -0.86 -7.40
N HIS A 75 -0.32 -1.87 -7.69
CA HIS A 75 0.78 -2.28 -6.82
C HIS A 75 1.70 -1.10 -6.45
N ASN A 76 1.97 -0.20 -7.39
CA ASN A 76 2.74 1.02 -7.11
C ASN A 76 2.02 1.90 -6.07
N THR A 77 0.72 2.17 -6.24
CA THR A 77 -0.09 2.96 -5.27
C THR A 77 -0.02 2.38 -3.86
N TYR A 78 -0.10 1.05 -3.74
CA TYR A 78 0.11 0.35 -2.47
C TYR A 78 1.53 0.57 -1.92
N TYR A 79 2.59 0.27 -2.69
CA TYR A 79 3.96 0.43 -2.21
C TYR A 79 4.35 1.89 -1.89
N GLN A 80 3.76 2.89 -2.57
CA GLN A 80 3.92 4.30 -2.19
C GLN A 80 3.27 4.61 -0.83
N CYS A 81 2.05 4.13 -0.56
CA CYS A 81 1.40 4.26 0.76
C CYS A 81 2.32 3.73 1.87
N ILE A 82 2.87 2.53 1.70
CA ILE A 82 3.77 1.89 2.67
C ILE A 82 5.11 2.65 2.79
N LEU A 83 5.64 3.20 1.68
CA LEU A 83 6.84 4.04 1.71
C LEU A 83 6.60 5.36 2.48
N HIS A 84 5.45 5.99 2.31
CA HIS A 84 5.04 7.16 3.10
C HIS A 84 4.89 6.81 4.58
N LEU A 85 4.27 5.67 4.91
CA LEU A 85 4.14 5.19 6.30
C LEU A 85 5.51 4.97 6.96
N ARG A 86 6.43 4.27 6.27
CA ARG A 86 7.81 4.07 6.75
C ARG A 86 8.56 5.40 6.96
N LYS A 87 8.37 6.39 6.08
CA LYS A 87 8.95 7.74 6.24
C LYS A 87 8.41 8.45 7.48
N SER A 88 7.09 8.41 7.72
CA SER A 88 6.48 8.99 8.93
C SER A 88 7.02 8.37 10.23
N LEU A 89 7.21 7.06 10.25
CA LEU A 89 7.78 6.33 11.39
C LEU A 89 9.28 6.65 11.58
N ALA A 90 10.06 6.72 10.51
CA ALA A 90 11.48 7.07 10.57
C ALA A 90 11.73 8.48 11.13
N VAL A 91 10.86 9.46 10.84
CA VAL A 91 10.93 10.83 11.43
C VAL A 91 10.79 10.82 12.96
N LEU A 92 10.13 9.80 13.52
CA LEU A 92 9.95 9.59 14.96
C LEU A 92 11.06 8.71 15.58
N GLY A 93 12.06 8.31 14.79
CA GLY A 93 13.14 7.40 15.20
C GLY A 93 12.85 5.91 14.99
N PHE A 94 11.69 5.56 14.41
CA PHE A 94 11.28 4.18 14.14
C PHE A 94 11.64 3.76 12.70
N SER A 95 12.93 3.72 12.39
CA SER A 95 13.44 3.09 11.17
C SER A 95 13.22 1.58 11.22
N ASP A 96 12.92 0.97 10.06
CA ASP A 96 12.88 -0.47 9.83
C ASP A 96 12.01 -1.31 10.80
N VAL A 97 10.93 -0.72 11.34
CA VAL A 97 9.92 -1.42 12.17
C VAL A 97 8.84 -2.16 11.37
N ILE A 98 8.71 -1.89 10.06
CA ILE A 98 7.81 -2.60 9.14
C ILE A 98 8.66 -3.41 8.15
N ASP A 99 8.68 -4.73 8.32
CA ASP A 99 9.34 -5.66 7.40
C ASP A 99 8.51 -5.83 6.12
N THR A 100 9.16 -6.05 4.97
CA THR A 100 8.50 -6.63 3.79
C THR A 100 8.83 -8.12 3.72
N VAL A 101 7.82 -8.99 3.63
CA VAL A 101 8.00 -10.42 3.38
C VAL A 101 7.66 -10.72 1.91
N PRO A 102 8.64 -11.01 1.03
CA PRO A 102 8.41 -11.14 -0.40
C PRO A 102 7.35 -12.20 -0.75
N ARG A 103 6.36 -11.82 -1.56
CA ARG A 103 5.21 -12.65 -1.99
C ARG A 103 4.25 -13.07 -0.85
N HIS A 104 4.37 -12.48 0.35
CA HIS A 104 3.46 -12.78 1.47
C HIS A 104 2.80 -11.52 2.04
N GLY A 105 3.52 -10.40 2.18
CA GLY A 105 2.94 -9.15 2.67
C GLY A 105 3.91 -8.32 3.52
N LEU A 106 3.39 -7.74 4.62
CA LEU A 106 4.16 -6.95 5.57
C LEU A 106 4.01 -7.47 6.99
N ARG A 107 4.96 -7.13 7.86
CA ARG A 107 4.91 -7.41 9.30
C ARG A 107 5.37 -6.19 10.08
N PHE A 108 4.66 -5.81 11.13
CA PHE A 108 5.23 -4.96 12.17
C PHE A 108 6.10 -5.82 13.08
N ASN A 109 7.39 -5.55 13.16
CA ASN A 109 8.33 -6.46 13.81
C ASN A 109 8.36 -6.28 15.34
N ASN A 110 8.94 -7.27 16.03
CA ASN A 110 8.94 -7.33 17.51
C ASN A 110 10.10 -6.52 18.14
N SER A 111 10.80 -5.70 17.36
CA SER A 111 11.92 -4.87 17.84
C SER A 111 11.46 -3.71 18.73
N VAL A 112 10.18 -3.34 18.62
CA VAL A 112 9.56 -2.23 19.36
C VAL A 112 8.24 -2.74 19.94
N LYS A 113 8.09 -2.71 21.27
CA LYS A 113 6.83 -3.12 21.92
C LYS A 113 5.68 -2.19 21.52
N VAL A 114 4.53 -2.77 21.21
CA VAL A 114 3.25 -2.04 21.08
C VAL A 114 2.43 -2.26 22.34
N ALA A 115 1.76 -1.21 22.81
CA ALA A 115 0.75 -1.28 23.88
C ALA A 115 -0.53 -0.56 23.44
N TYR A 116 -1.67 -0.99 23.98
CA TYR A 116 -2.99 -0.51 23.58
C TYR A 116 -3.61 0.33 24.71
N LEU A 117 -4.13 1.51 24.36
CA LEU A 117 -4.98 2.31 25.22
C LEU A 117 -6.41 2.19 24.72
N TYR A 118 -7.29 1.81 25.63
CA TYR A 118 -8.74 1.73 25.47
C TYR A 118 -9.34 3.05 25.99
N PRO A 119 -10.55 3.46 25.60
CA PRO A 119 -11.25 4.46 26.38
C PRO A 119 -11.55 3.88 27.77
N ASP A 120 -11.38 4.67 28.82
CA ASP A 120 -11.94 4.32 30.13
C ASP A 120 -13.45 4.52 30.07
N GLU A 121 -14.22 3.44 30.22
CA GLU A 121 -15.64 3.54 30.56
C GLU A 121 -15.74 4.05 32.01
N ASP A 122 -16.46 5.16 32.19
CA ASP A 122 -16.93 5.74 33.46
C ASP A 122 -15.90 6.03 34.57
N ILE A 123 -15.26 7.21 34.50
CA ILE A 123 -14.75 7.92 35.70
C ILE A 123 -15.72 9.04 36.10
N GLU A 124 -16.93 8.67 36.52
CA GLU A 124 -17.81 9.56 37.28
C GLU A 124 -17.80 9.23 38.78
N LEU A 125 -16.97 9.99 39.50
CA LEU A 125 -17.16 10.46 40.87
C LEU A 125 -17.45 9.43 42.00
N GLN A 126 -16.45 9.25 42.87
CA GLN A 126 -16.69 9.17 44.32
C GLN A 126 -15.91 10.28 45.04
N ILE A 127 -16.47 11.48 45.04
CA ILE A 127 -16.17 12.51 46.05
C ILE A 127 -17.33 12.49 47.04
N ASP A 128 -17.21 11.67 48.08
CA ASP A 128 -18.23 11.56 49.14
C ASP A 128 -18.28 12.85 49.98
N ASN A 129 -19.36 13.61 49.80
CA ASN A 129 -19.62 14.81 50.59
C ASN A 129 -20.28 14.45 51.94
N SER A 130 -19.49 14.38 53.01
CA SER A 130 -20.02 14.61 54.36
C SER A 130 -18.98 15.02 55.40
N VAL A 131 -18.93 16.32 55.71
CA VAL A 131 -19.12 16.88 57.07
C VAL A 131 -19.28 18.40 56.97
N LYS A 132 -20.02 18.99 57.91
CA LYS A 132 -20.46 20.41 57.98
C LYS A 132 -19.55 21.19 58.96
N THR A 133 -19.56 22.52 59.10
CA THR A 133 -20.29 23.62 58.42
C THR A 133 -19.28 24.81 58.23
N ASP A 134 -19.42 26.13 58.53
CA ASP A 134 -20.48 27.06 58.99
C ASP A 134 -20.08 28.53 58.68
N LEU A 135 -21.04 29.47 58.65
CA LEU A 135 -20.89 30.96 58.71
C LEU A 135 -20.05 31.66 57.59
N ASP A 136 -20.23 32.93 57.19
CA ASP A 136 -21.35 33.91 57.07
C ASP A 136 -20.83 35.02 56.07
N GLY A 137 -21.38 36.21 55.78
CA GLY A 137 -22.58 36.93 56.24
C GLY A 137 -22.64 38.38 55.71
N LYS A 138 -23.34 38.64 54.60
CA LYS A 138 -23.48 39.97 53.90
C LYS A 138 -22.13 40.53 53.35
N GLU A 139 -22.05 41.62 52.58
CA GLU A 139 -23.01 42.66 52.14
C GLU A 139 -22.76 43.08 50.66
N ALA A 140 -23.49 44.04 50.08
CA ALA A 140 -23.54 44.28 48.63
C ALA A 140 -23.18 45.71 48.19
N LEU A 141 -22.62 45.90 46.97
CA LEU A 141 -22.62 47.21 46.28
C LEU A 141 -22.47 47.14 44.73
N VAL A 142 -23.53 47.65 44.07
CA VAL A 142 -23.69 48.24 42.72
C VAL A 142 -22.49 49.07 42.23
N LEU A 143 -22.12 49.20 40.93
CA LEU A 143 -22.52 48.64 39.62
C LEU A 143 -21.67 49.34 38.50
N ASN A 144 -21.56 48.82 37.26
CA ASN A 144 -21.78 49.55 35.96
C ASN A 144 -21.14 48.89 34.69
N ASN A 145 -22.00 48.24 33.88
CA ASN A 145 -22.17 48.36 32.40
C ASN A 145 -20.99 47.98 31.45
N ILE A 146 -21.19 47.59 30.17
CA ILE A 146 -22.29 47.80 29.20
C ILE A 146 -22.62 46.49 28.41
N ALA A 147 -23.89 46.39 27.98
CA ALA A 147 -24.53 45.56 26.91
C ALA A 147 -23.63 44.70 25.97
N ASP A 148 -23.99 43.44 25.63
CA ASP A 148 -25.16 42.93 24.86
C ASP A 148 -25.11 43.35 23.34
N GLU A 149 -25.48 42.53 22.34
CA GLU A 149 -26.23 41.25 22.33
C GLU A 149 -25.84 40.36 21.09
N ILE A 150 -26.49 39.19 20.90
CA ILE A 150 -26.14 38.14 19.90
C ILE A 150 -27.24 38.00 18.81
N PRO A 151 -26.88 37.80 17.52
CA PRO A 151 -27.36 36.61 16.78
C PRO A 151 -26.22 35.98 15.92
N ALA A 152 -25.93 34.68 15.91
CA ALA A 152 -26.74 33.44 15.73
C ALA A 152 -26.78 32.92 14.27
N LEU A 153 -26.44 31.63 14.11
CA LEU A 153 -26.61 30.73 12.94
C LEU A 153 -25.82 31.01 11.64
N ALA A 154 -24.91 30.07 11.31
CA ALA A 154 -24.83 29.43 9.98
C ALA A 154 -23.97 28.15 10.04
N GLU A 155 -24.39 27.08 9.36
CA GLU A 155 -23.60 25.88 9.09
C GLU A 155 -22.86 26.03 7.75
N VAL A 156 -21.64 25.49 7.61
CA VAL A 156 -21.05 25.09 6.31
C VAL A 156 -20.23 23.81 6.52
N ASP A 157 -20.44 22.83 5.64
CA ASP A 157 -19.86 21.49 5.66
C ASP A 157 -18.72 21.32 4.60
N ASP A 158 -18.17 20.11 4.53
CA ASP A 158 -17.09 19.64 3.65
C ASP A 158 -17.35 19.80 2.14
N THR A 159 -16.27 20.01 1.37
CA THR A 159 -15.97 19.46 0.01
C THR A 159 -14.74 20.20 -0.54
N LEU A 160 -13.68 19.62 -1.11
CA LEU A 160 -13.46 18.41 -1.95
C LEU A 160 -13.50 18.71 -3.45
N ASP A 161 -12.47 19.44 -3.91
CA ASP A 161 -12.19 19.71 -5.33
C ASP A 161 -11.72 18.45 -6.09
N VAL A 162 -12.43 18.12 -7.17
CA VAL A 162 -11.89 17.30 -8.27
C VAL A 162 -12.29 17.94 -9.60
N PHE A 163 -11.27 18.19 -10.43
CA PHE A 163 -11.28 18.66 -11.82
C PHE A 163 -12.62 18.62 -12.57
N ASN A 164 -13.11 19.82 -12.91
CA ASN A 164 -14.12 20.02 -13.94
C ASN A 164 -13.55 19.69 -15.35
N SER A 165 -14.40 19.26 -16.27
CA SER A 165 -14.09 19.16 -17.71
C SER A 165 -15.37 19.46 -18.49
N THR A 166 -15.26 20.44 -19.39
CA THR A 166 -16.41 21.24 -19.83
C THR A 166 -17.34 20.51 -20.80
N ALA A 167 -18.65 20.63 -20.55
CA ALA A 167 -19.69 20.46 -21.56
C ALA A 167 -20.54 21.73 -21.54
N GLU A 168 -20.57 22.46 -22.66
CA GLU A 168 -21.31 23.72 -22.80
C GLU A 168 -22.62 23.50 -23.58
N VAL A 169 -23.63 24.32 -23.29
CA VAL A 169 -25.05 24.07 -23.58
C VAL A 169 -25.52 24.85 -24.81
N LEU A 170 -26.38 24.26 -25.67
CA LEU A 170 -27.48 25.05 -26.26
C LEU A 170 -28.70 24.25 -26.81
N HIS A 171 -29.88 24.75 -26.42
CA HIS A 171 -31.24 24.62 -26.97
C HIS A 171 -31.88 23.25 -27.30
N ASP A 172 -32.93 22.95 -26.52
CA ASP A 172 -34.17 22.25 -26.90
C ASP A 172 -35.04 23.15 -27.82
N PRO A 173 -36.06 22.60 -28.54
CA PRO A 173 -37.41 23.04 -28.16
C PRO A 173 -38.59 22.03 -28.36
N VAL A 174 -39.34 21.79 -27.28
CA VAL A 174 -40.80 22.12 -27.12
C VAL A 174 -41.89 21.21 -27.76
N VAL A 175 -42.79 20.73 -26.87
CA VAL A 175 -44.24 20.37 -27.02
C VAL A 175 -44.67 19.01 -27.61
N ASP A 176 -45.06 18.14 -26.66
CA ASP A 176 -46.34 17.41 -26.46
C ASP A 176 -47.03 16.49 -27.50
N GLU A 177 -47.37 15.32 -26.94
CA GLU A 177 -48.71 14.67 -26.93
C GLU A 177 -49.10 13.46 -27.81
N ILE A 178 -50.00 12.66 -27.21
CA ILE A 178 -50.95 11.67 -27.76
C ILE A 178 -50.40 10.35 -28.36
N LYS A 179 -50.55 9.28 -27.56
CA LYS A 179 -50.83 7.89 -27.97
C LYS A 179 -52.35 7.72 -28.23
N PRO A 180 -52.84 6.63 -28.86
CA PRO A 180 -52.22 5.76 -29.87
C PRO A 180 -53.16 5.47 -31.09
N ALA A 181 -52.67 4.81 -32.13
CA ALA A 181 -53.51 4.20 -33.17
C ALA A 181 -52.92 2.87 -33.70
N ASN A 182 -53.75 2.05 -34.34
CA ASN A 182 -53.49 0.62 -34.57
C ASN A 182 -52.92 0.26 -35.96
N SER A 183 -52.35 -0.96 -36.01
CA SER A 183 -52.25 -1.88 -37.16
C SER A 183 -51.44 -1.47 -38.39
N LEU A 184 -50.37 -2.23 -38.64
CA LEU A 184 -50.46 -3.31 -39.64
C LEU A 184 -49.46 -4.44 -39.31
N VAL A 185 -49.98 -5.63 -38.98
CA VAL A 185 -49.17 -6.81 -38.68
C VAL A 185 -48.90 -7.56 -39.98
N ASN A 186 -47.63 -7.65 -40.39
CA ASN A 186 -47.20 -8.70 -41.30
C ASN A 186 -45.69 -8.98 -41.19
N SER A 187 -45.29 -9.97 -40.39
CA SER A 187 -43.95 -10.55 -40.49
C SER A 187 -43.94 -12.04 -40.15
N ASN A 188 -43.87 -12.79 -41.23
CA ASN A 188 -43.70 -14.23 -41.37
C ASN A 188 -42.58 -14.85 -40.50
N GLY A 189 -42.71 -16.16 -40.18
CA GLY A 189 -41.55 -17.04 -40.01
C GLY A 189 -40.96 -17.19 -38.61
N ASN A 190 -41.45 -18.19 -37.86
CA ASN A 190 -40.81 -18.70 -36.64
C ASN A 190 -39.43 -19.31 -36.96
N ASN A 191 -38.32 -18.81 -36.38
CA ASN A 191 -37.05 -19.57 -36.26
C ASN A 191 -35.94 -18.96 -35.35
N ARG A 192 -36.04 -17.71 -34.86
CA ARG A 192 -34.95 -17.03 -34.11
C ARG A 192 -34.45 -17.74 -32.84
N GLY A 193 -35.24 -18.63 -32.24
CA GLY A 193 -34.90 -19.28 -30.96
C GLY A 193 -33.78 -20.32 -30.98
N LYS A 194 -33.38 -20.86 -32.15
CA LYS A 194 -32.37 -21.94 -32.22
C LYS A 194 -30.92 -21.44 -32.27
N TRP A 195 -30.68 -20.26 -32.83
CA TRP A 195 -29.32 -19.76 -33.07
C TRP A 195 -28.62 -19.27 -31.78
N LEU A 196 -29.40 -18.71 -30.84
CA LEU A 196 -28.90 -18.18 -29.56
C LEU A 196 -28.38 -19.24 -28.57
N ARG A 197 -28.71 -20.53 -28.77
CA ARG A 197 -28.28 -21.61 -27.85
C ARG A 197 -26.96 -22.26 -28.24
N ASN A 198 -26.63 -22.31 -29.53
CA ASN A 198 -25.41 -22.94 -30.01
C ASN A 198 -24.21 -21.99 -29.97
N THR A 199 -24.41 -20.67 -30.09
CA THR A 199 -23.33 -19.67 -30.02
C THR A 199 -22.61 -19.68 -28.67
N GLY A 200 -23.34 -19.78 -27.55
CA GLY A 200 -22.75 -19.84 -26.21
C GLY A 200 -21.80 -21.04 -26.01
N LEU A 201 -22.17 -22.21 -26.53
CA LEU A 201 -21.33 -23.41 -26.45
C LEU A 201 -20.02 -23.27 -27.24
N VAL A 202 -20.07 -22.67 -28.43
CA VAL A 202 -18.87 -22.41 -29.26
C VAL A 202 -17.92 -21.44 -28.55
N ILE A 203 -18.44 -20.40 -27.89
CA ILE A 203 -17.62 -19.44 -27.14
C ILE A 203 -16.92 -20.12 -25.94
N ILE A 204 -17.63 -20.97 -25.19
CA ILE A 204 -17.05 -21.72 -24.06
C ILE A 204 -15.92 -22.64 -24.54
N VAL A 205 -16.11 -23.37 -25.64
CA VAL A 205 -15.07 -24.25 -26.22
C VAL A 205 -13.88 -23.43 -26.72
N ALA A 206 -14.10 -22.27 -27.36
CA ALA A 206 -13.01 -21.40 -27.80
C ALA A 206 -12.18 -20.85 -26.62
N ILE A 207 -12.83 -20.43 -25.52
CA ILE A 207 -12.15 -19.96 -24.31
C ILE A 207 -11.35 -21.10 -23.64
N ALA A 208 -11.92 -22.31 -23.60
CA ALA A 208 -11.22 -23.49 -23.07
C ALA A 208 -9.97 -23.83 -23.91
N LEU A 209 -10.09 -23.83 -25.25
CA LEU A 209 -8.96 -24.08 -26.15
C LEU A 209 -7.88 -22.99 -26.06
N LEU A 210 -8.25 -21.71 -25.94
CA LEU A 210 -7.30 -20.62 -25.70
C LEU A 210 -6.60 -20.75 -24.35
N SER A 211 -7.31 -21.18 -23.30
CA SER A 211 -6.74 -21.41 -21.97
C SER A 211 -5.75 -22.58 -21.97
N ILE A 212 -6.09 -23.67 -22.68
CA ILE A 212 -5.22 -24.83 -22.89
C ILE A 212 -3.99 -24.45 -23.72
N PHE A 213 -4.17 -23.67 -24.79
CA PHE A 213 -3.06 -23.18 -25.61
C PHE A 213 -2.10 -22.30 -24.81
N ASN A 214 -2.62 -21.35 -24.04
CA ASN A 214 -1.82 -20.48 -23.16
C ASN A 214 -1.17 -21.23 -21.98
N HIS A 215 -1.68 -22.41 -21.61
CA HIS A 215 -1.06 -23.28 -20.61
C HIS A 215 0.06 -24.15 -21.19
N HIS A 216 -0.08 -24.60 -22.45
CA HIS A 216 0.96 -25.34 -23.18
C HIS A 216 2.03 -24.45 -23.82
N HIS A 217 1.77 -23.15 -24.00
CA HIS A 217 2.82 -22.18 -24.30
C HIS A 217 3.63 -21.91 -23.04
N ASP A 218 4.61 -22.78 -22.78
CA ASP A 218 5.51 -22.73 -21.63
C ASP A 218 5.98 -21.30 -21.31
N THR A 219 5.62 -20.81 -20.12
CA THR A 219 6.01 -19.48 -19.63
C THR A 219 7.46 -19.41 -19.12
N GLY A 220 8.22 -20.50 -19.31
CA GLY A 220 9.64 -20.62 -18.99
C GLY A 220 10.57 -19.90 -19.97
N GLY A 221 10.51 -18.56 -20.00
CA GLY A 221 11.59 -17.75 -20.56
C GLY A 221 12.88 -17.89 -19.75
N ASP A 222 14.04 -17.76 -20.40
CA ASP A 222 15.32 -17.75 -19.69
C ASP A 222 15.43 -16.49 -18.84
N ALA A 223 15.63 -16.66 -17.52
CA ALA A 223 15.72 -15.57 -16.54
C ALA A 223 16.87 -14.58 -16.83
N PHE A 224 17.82 -14.95 -17.69
CA PHE A 224 18.94 -14.11 -18.08
C PHE A 224 18.95 -13.73 -19.58
N ALA A 225 17.83 -13.89 -20.29
CA ALA A 225 17.74 -13.59 -21.73
C ALA A 225 18.20 -12.16 -22.13
N ASP A 226 17.96 -11.17 -21.27
CA ASP A 226 18.34 -9.77 -21.49
C ASP A 226 19.81 -9.45 -21.16
N TYR A 227 20.57 -10.40 -20.60
CA TYR A 227 21.96 -10.16 -20.19
C TYR A 227 22.92 -10.27 -21.38
N VAL A 228 23.77 -9.26 -21.54
CA VAL A 228 24.78 -9.24 -22.60
C VAL A 228 25.98 -10.11 -22.18
N LYS A 229 26.37 -11.06 -23.03
CA LYS A 229 27.58 -11.88 -22.81
C LYS A 229 28.84 -11.03 -22.99
N ILE A 230 29.69 -11.06 -21.97
CA ILE A 230 30.99 -10.38 -21.92
C ILE A 230 32.06 -11.47 -21.78
N SER A 231 32.68 -11.87 -22.89
CA SER A 231 33.65 -12.96 -22.87
C SER A 231 35.00 -12.51 -22.28
N SER A 232 35.57 -13.31 -21.38
CA SER A 232 36.97 -13.17 -20.94
C SER A 232 37.58 -14.54 -20.67
N ASP A 233 38.91 -14.67 -20.79
CA ASP A 233 39.57 -15.97 -20.75
C ASP A 233 39.24 -16.77 -19.48
N GLY A 234 38.65 -17.95 -19.68
CA GLY A 234 38.29 -18.90 -18.62
C GLY A 234 36.86 -18.77 -18.04
N CYS A 235 36.13 -17.68 -18.29
CA CYS A 235 34.83 -17.38 -17.66
C CYS A 235 33.75 -16.89 -18.63
N THR A 236 32.53 -17.38 -18.48
CA THR A 236 31.36 -16.81 -19.19
C THR A 236 30.67 -15.78 -18.30
N LEU A 237 31.13 -14.52 -18.38
CA LEU A 237 30.48 -13.40 -17.73
C LEU A 237 29.30 -12.90 -18.58
N PHE A 238 28.21 -12.53 -17.91
CA PHE A 238 27.00 -11.93 -18.44
C PHE A 238 26.69 -10.68 -17.61
N SER A 239 26.28 -9.57 -18.23
CA SER A 239 25.85 -8.36 -17.50
C SER A 239 24.50 -7.84 -18.00
N ALA A 240 23.61 -7.53 -17.06
CA ALA A 240 22.41 -6.74 -17.35
C ALA A 240 22.72 -5.24 -17.41
N ASP A 241 23.75 -4.78 -16.66
CA ASP A 241 24.15 -3.38 -16.65
C ASP A 241 25.18 -3.10 -17.75
N ARG A 242 24.94 -2.02 -18.51
CA ARG A 242 25.82 -1.53 -19.58
C ARG A 242 26.73 -0.38 -19.13
N ASN A 243 26.55 0.13 -17.91
CA ASN A 243 27.37 1.20 -17.33
C ASN A 243 28.73 0.72 -16.81
N TYR A 244 28.94 -0.59 -16.70
CA TYR A 244 30.20 -1.20 -16.27
C TYR A 244 30.94 -1.82 -17.46
N SER A 245 32.21 -1.46 -17.63
CA SER A 245 33.08 -2.10 -18.63
C SER A 245 33.44 -3.54 -18.23
N PRO A 246 33.79 -4.40 -19.21
CA PRO A 246 34.32 -5.75 -18.94
C PRO A 246 35.50 -5.76 -17.96
N THR A 247 36.34 -4.74 -18.04
CA THR A 247 37.52 -4.52 -17.18
C THR A 247 37.14 -4.19 -15.75
N GLU A 248 36.20 -3.26 -15.50
CA GLU A 248 35.75 -2.92 -14.15
C GLU A 248 35.09 -4.11 -13.45
N ILE A 249 34.29 -4.92 -14.16
CA ILE A 249 33.68 -6.11 -13.56
C ILE A 249 34.76 -7.14 -13.17
N LYS A 250 35.81 -7.30 -13.98
CA LYS A 250 36.96 -8.17 -13.67
C LYS A 250 37.79 -7.66 -12.47
N GLU A 251 37.98 -6.35 -12.35
CA GLU A 251 38.61 -5.73 -11.17
C GLU A 251 37.79 -5.96 -9.90
N ILE A 252 36.46 -5.77 -9.97
CA ILE A 252 35.52 -6.03 -8.87
C ILE A 252 35.57 -7.51 -8.45
N LEU A 253 35.51 -8.45 -9.40
CA LEU A 253 35.63 -9.89 -9.12
C LEU A 253 36.97 -10.22 -8.42
N SER A 254 38.07 -9.67 -8.92
CA SER A 254 39.41 -9.88 -8.37
C SER A 254 39.54 -9.32 -6.95
N ALA A 255 39.01 -8.12 -6.69
CA ALA A 255 39.01 -7.49 -5.37
C ALA A 255 38.13 -8.22 -4.34
N LEU A 256 37.14 -8.99 -4.79
CA LEU A 256 36.29 -9.85 -3.95
C LEU A 256 36.90 -11.24 -3.70
N GLY A 257 38.10 -11.53 -4.24
CA GLY A 257 38.73 -12.85 -4.16
C GLY A 257 38.03 -13.92 -5.01
N LEU A 258 37.15 -13.51 -5.94
CA LEU A 258 36.39 -14.42 -6.81
C LEU A 258 37.21 -14.76 -8.06
N SER A 259 38.13 -15.71 -7.92
CA SER A 259 38.89 -16.25 -9.05
C SER A 259 38.01 -17.13 -9.94
N CYS A 260 37.49 -16.58 -11.03
CA CYS A 260 36.74 -17.34 -12.04
C CYS A 260 37.64 -18.40 -12.69
N ALA A 261 37.34 -19.69 -12.48
CA ALA A 261 38.14 -20.80 -12.97
C ALA A 261 37.26 -22.02 -13.25
N ASN A 262 37.57 -22.79 -14.31
CA ASN A 262 36.78 -23.98 -14.72
C ASN A 262 35.45 -23.68 -15.46
N LYS A 263 35.43 -22.67 -16.35
CA LYS A 263 34.34 -22.40 -17.32
C LYS A 263 33.00 -21.93 -16.73
N GLU A 264 33.04 -21.42 -15.50
CA GLU A 264 31.87 -21.03 -14.72
C GLU A 264 31.06 -19.90 -15.40
N VAL A 265 29.76 -19.85 -15.11
CA VAL A 265 28.87 -18.79 -15.59
C VAL A 265 28.63 -17.78 -14.46
N VAL A 266 28.83 -16.50 -14.75
CA VAL A 266 28.65 -15.42 -13.78
C VAL A 266 27.71 -14.37 -14.36
N TYR A 267 26.63 -14.07 -13.66
CA TYR A 267 25.69 -13.01 -13.98
C TYR A 267 25.94 -11.82 -13.04
N PHE A 268 26.27 -10.67 -13.61
CA PHE A 268 26.53 -9.42 -12.91
C PHE A 268 25.37 -8.44 -13.10
N THR A 269 24.93 -7.80 -12.02
CA THR A 269 23.96 -6.69 -12.08
C THR A 269 24.15 -5.71 -10.92
N ALA A 270 24.12 -4.42 -11.23
CA ALA A 270 24.14 -3.36 -10.23
C ALA A 270 22.73 -2.83 -9.95
N SER A 271 22.49 -2.40 -8.71
CA SER A 271 21.26 -1.66 -8.37
C SER A 271 21.20 -0.34 -9.18
N PRO A 272 20.01 0.17 -9.56
CA PRO A 272 19.89 1.43 -10.30
C PRO A 272 20.52 2.67 -9.61
N MET A 273 20.69 2.63 -8.29
CA MET A 273 21.35 3.69 -7.49
C MET A 273 22.85 3.42 -7.28
N ASN A 274 23.42 2.39 -7.90
CA ASN A 274 24.81 1.93 -7.72
C ASN A 274 25.28 1.65 -6.27
N THR A 275 24.34 1.47 -5.34
CA THR A 275 24.60 1.19 -3.91
C THR A 275 24.82 -0.29 -3.59
N ARG A 276 24.39 -1.20 -4.47
CA ARG A 276 24.58 -2.65 -4.35
C ARG A 276 25.02 -3.26 -5.68
N LEU A 277 25.96 -4.18 -5.62
CA LEU A 277 26.33 -5.08 -6.73
C LEU A 277 25.84 -6.47 -6.36
N ASN A 278 25.26 -7.19 -7.33
CA ASN A 278 24.87 -8.58 -7.18
C ASN A 278 25.61 -9.41 -8.22
N LEU A 279 26.24 -10.49 -7.75
CA LEU A 279 26.95 -11.45 -8.57
C LEU A 279 26.30 -12.81 -8.32
N MET A 280 25.69 -13.38 -9.36
CA MET A 280 25.07 -14.70 -9.31
C MET A 280 25.93 -15.66 -10.11
N TYR A 281 26.55 -16.58 -9.39
CA TYR A 281 27.53 -17.54 -9.87
C TYR A 281 26.87 -18.91 -10.03
N CYS A 282 26.96 -19.52 -11.20
CA CYS A 282 26.32 -20.80 -11.51
C CYS A 282 27.32 -21.79 -12.12
N PRO A 283 27.75 -22.84 -11.37
CA PRO A 283 28.53 -23.95 -11.94
C PRO A 283 27.75 -24.77 -12.98
N VAL A 284 26.41 -24.84 -12.83
CA VAL A 284 25.51 -25.50 -13.79
C VAL A 284 24.26 -24.66 -13.94
N TYR A 285 23.95 -24.28 -15.18
CA TYR A 285 22.72 -23.59 -15.55
C TYR A 285 22.22 -24.15 -16.89
N ASP A 286 21.25 -25.07 -16.81
CA ASP A 286 20.52 -25.61 -17.94
C ASP A 286 19.01 -25.70 -17.62
N LYS A 287 18.20 -26.25 -18.54
CA LYS A 287 16.74 -26.33 -18.36
C LYS A 287 16.29 -27.29 -17.26
N ASN A 288 17.13 -28.27 -16.89
CA ASN A 288 16.83 -29.35 -15.95
C ASN A 288 17.60 -29.19 -14.63
N ASN A 289 18.75 -28.51 -14.64
CA ASN A 289 19.61 -28.34 -13.48
C ASN A 289 20.12 -26.89 -13.36
N GLN A 290 19.83 -26.25 -12.24
CA GLN A 290 20.22 -24.87 -11.93
C GLN A 290 20.82 -24.81 -10.53
N ASN A 291 22.14 -24.87 -10.47
CA ASN A 291 22.90 -24.74 -9.23
C ASN A 291 23.60 -23.39 -9.26
N CYS A 292 23.15 -22.46 -8.43
CA CYS A 292 23.64 -21.08 -8.39
C CYS A 292 23.80 -20.57 -6.95
N ARG A 293 24.73 -19.64 -6.76
CA ARG A 293 25.00 -18.93 -5.50
C ARG A 293 25.01 -17.42 -5.78
N SER A 294 24.32 -16.65 -4.95
CA SER A 294 24.32 -15.19 -5.03
C SER A 294 25.26 -14.58 -3.98
N LEU A 295 26.02 -13.56 -4.39
CA LEU A 295 26.76 -12.66 -3.52
C LEU A 295 26.26 -11.23 -3.77
N THR A 296 25.80 -10.56 -2.71
CA THR A 296 25.46 -9.13 -2.74
C THR A 296 26.53 -8.34 -1.99
N VAL A 297 27.12 -7.36 -2.67
CA VAL A 297 28.15 -6.47 -2.12
C VAL A 297 27.57 -5.06 -2.02
N MET A 298 27.58 -4.48 -0.82
CA MET A 298 27.19 -3.08 -0.63
C MET A 298 28.34 -2.17 -1.03
N LYS A 299 28.10 -1.25 -1.96
CA LYS A 299 29.05 -0.21 -2.34
C LYS A 299 29.00 0.90 -1.28
N ASN A 300 30.12 1.16 -0.62
CA ASN A 300 30.25 2.31 0.27
C ASN A 300 30.03 3.60 -0.53
N ILE A 301 28.91 4.28 -0.26
CA ILE A 301 28.55 5.53 -0.94
C ILE A 301 29.55 6.59 -0.50
N LYS A 302 30.46 6.97 -1.40
CA LYS A 302 31.22 8.22 -1.26
C LYS A 302 30.26 9.38 -1.49
N VAL A 303 29.62 9.84 -0.43
CA VAL A 303 28.95 11.15 -0.39
C VAL A 303 30.00 12.20 -0.76
N LYS A 304 29.65 13.07 -1.70
CA LYS A 304 30.48 14.13 -2.27
C LYS A 304 29.69 15.43 -2.25
#